data_AF-A0A852K4K8-F1
#
_entry.id   AF-A0A852K4K8-F1
#
_cell.length_a   1.000
_cell.length_b   1.000
_cell.length_c   1.000
_cell.angle_alpha   90.00
_cell.angle_beta   90.00
_cell.angle_gamma   90.00
#
_symmetry.space_group_name_H-M   'P 1'
#
loop_
_entity.id
_entity.type
_entity.pdbx_description
1 polymer ?
#
loop_
_entity_poly.entity_id
_entity_poly.type
_entity_poly.pdbx_seq_one_letter_code
_entity_poly.pdbx_strand_id
1 'polypeptide(L)'
;QVVTEQEFQLAEQNKLISELQGTISQLQAEVVSTRLHFLEQKQAQRETQSQLEALQHTELQTRVALELISSKYERYRNKIIQATFSVEGIQDPQGELTDDEVLEAMQKIFNERTEFQQMLKNKGSR
;
A
#
# COMPACT_ATOMS: atom_id res chain seq x y z
N GLN A 1 -75.00 -39.09 1.00
CA GLN A 1 -73.80 -39.66 0.38
C GLN A 1 -73.10 -38.64 -0.52
N VAL A 2 -73.75 -38.06 -1.53
CA VAL A 2 -73.10 -37.08 -2.43
C VAL A 2 -72.72 -35.77 -1.70
N VAL A 3 -73.59 -35.24 -0.83
CA VAL A 3 -73.34 -33.98 -0.10
C VAL A 3 -72.14 -34.08 0.84
N THR A 4 -72.03 -35.19 1.59
CA THR A 4 -70.91 -35.43 2.52
C THR A 4 -69.57 -35.60 1.82
N GLU A 5 -69.57 -36.21 0.63
CA GLU A 5 -68.37 -36.34 -0.22
C GLU A 5 -67.90 -34.96 -0.71
N GLN A 6 -68.83 -34.11 -1.13
CA GLN A 6 -68.55 -32.74 -1.59
C GLN A 6 -68.05 -31.85 -0.46
N GLU A 7 -68.62 -31.96 0.75
CA GLU A 7 -68.16 -31.24 1.94
C GLU A 7 -66.72 -31.64 2.33
N PHE A 8 -66.40 -32.94 2.24
CA PHE A 8 -65.04 -33.43 2.48
C PHE A 8 -64.04 -32.87 1.46
N GLN A 9 -64.39 -32.90 0.16
CA GLN A 9 -63.54 -32.35 -0.90
C GLN A 9 -63.33 -30.83 -0.76
N LEU A 10 -64.38 -30.09 -0.36
CA LEU A 10 -64.28 -28.65 -0.06
C LEU A 10 -63.32 -28.37 1.10
N ALA A 11 -63.36 -29.19 2.16
CA ALA A 11 -62.45 -29.06 3.29
C ALA A 11 -60.99 -29.30 2.88
N GLU A 12 -60.72 -30.31 2.04
CA GLU A 12 -59.37 -30.55 1.52
C GLU A 12 -58.87 -29.41 0.64
N GLN A 13 -59.71 -28.89 -0.26
CA GLN A 13 -59.33 -27.74 -1.08
C GLN A 13 -59.04 -26.49 -0.24
N ASN A 14 -59.85 -26.21 0.78
CA ASN A 14 -59.62 -25.06 1.67
C ASN A 14 -58.32 -25.20 2.46
N LYS A 15 -57.97 -26.42 2.88
CA LYS A 15 -56.68 -26.72 3.53
C LYS A 15 -55.52 -26.43 2.56
N LEU A 16 -55.59 -26.96 1.34
CA LEU A 16 -54.58 -26.71 0.30
C LEU A 16 -54.44 -25.22 -0.02
N ILE A 17 -55.54 -24.48 -0.13
CA ILE A 17 -55.53 -23.03 -0.36
C ILE A 17 -54.81 -22.31 0.80
N SER A 18 -55.08 -22.70 2.05
CA SER A 18 -54.44 -22.12 3.23
C SER A 18 -52.94 -22.38 3.25
N GLU A 19 -52.52 -23.60 2.92
CA GLU A 19 -51.10 -23.98 2.82
C GLU A 19 -50.40 -23.17 1.71
N LEU A 20 -51.00 -23.08 0.53
CA LEU A 20 -50.47 -22.30 -0.58
C LEU A 20 -50.36 -20.80 -0.25
N GLN A 21 -51.35 -20.23 0.44
CA GLN A 21 -51.30 -18.84 0.91
C GLN A 21 -50.16 -18.63 1.93
N GLY A 22 -49.93 -19.61 2.80
CA GLY A 22 -48.79 -19.62 3.73
C GLY A 22 -47.46 -19.61 2.99
N THR A 23 -47.29 -20.49 2.00
CA THR A 23 -46.07 -20.55 1.17
C THR A 23 -45.87 -19.27 0.36
N ILE A 24 -46.93 -18.72 -0.23
CA ILE A 24 -46.85 -17.44 -0.97
C ILE A 24 -46.36 -16.32 -0.05
N SER A 25 -46.88 -16.25 1.18
CA SER A 25 -46.49 -15.23 2.15
C SER A 25 -45.02 -15.35 2.55
N GLN A 26 -44.54 -16.59 2.74
CA GLN A 26 -43.13 -16.85 3.04
C GLN A 26 -42.21 -16.47 1.88
N LEU A 27 -42.54 -16.88 0.65
CA LEU A 27 -41.76 -16.53 -0.54
C LEU A 27 -41.72 -15.01 -0.77
N GLN A 28 -42.82 -14.31 -0.52
CA GLN A 28 -42.84 -12.85 -0.62
C GLN A 28 -41.89 -12.19 0.39
N ALA A 29 -41.87 -12.67 1.64
CA ALA A 29 -40.95 -12.17 2.66
C ALA A 29 -39.49 -12.45 2.29
N GLU A 30 -39.20 -13.64 1.76
CA GLU A 30 -37.85 -14.03 1.33
C GLU A 30 -37.35 -13.17 0.16
N VAL A 31 -38.21 -12.87 -0.82
CA VAL A 31 -37.87 -12.00 -1.96
C VAL A 31 -37.53 -10.58 -1.49
N VAL A 32 -38.31 -10.03 -0.54
CA VAL A 32 -38.04 -8.70 0.01
C VAL A 32 -36.71 -8.69 0.76
N SER A 33 -36.47 -9.69 1.61
CA SER A 33 -35.21 -9.83 2.37
C SER A 33 -34.00 -9.95 1.44
N THR A 34 -34.08 -10.83 0.44
CA THR A 34 -33.02 -11.04 -0.55
C THR A 34 -32.71 -9.75 -1.32
N ARG A 35 -33.74 -8.99 -1.69
CA ARG A 35 -33.57 -7.73 -2.40
C ARG A 35 -32.88 -6.67 -1.53
N LEU A 36 -33.20 -6.62 -0.24
CA LEU A 36 -32.54 -5.73 0.70
C LEU A 36 -31.05 -6.07 0.82
N HIS A 37 -30.73 -7.34 1.08
CA HIS A 37 -29.34 -7.80 1.19
C HIS A 37 -28.54 -7.57 -0.10
N PHE A 38 -29.15 -7.75 -1.27
CA PHE A 38 -28.49 -7.45 -2.53
C PHE A 38 -28.13 -5.96 -2.66
N LEU A 39 -29.01 -5.06 -2.21
CA LEU A 39 -28.74 -3.62 -2.25
C LEU A 39 -27.62 -3.24 -1.27
N GLU A 40 -27.62 -3.80 -0.06
CA GLU A 40 -26.57 -3.61 0.94
C GLU A 40 -25.22 -4.10 0.41
N GLN A 41 -25.18 -5.31 -0.17
CA GLN A 41 -23.96 -5.88 -0.74
C GLN A 41 -23.44 -5.02 -1.91
N LYS A 42 -24.33 -4.56 -2.79
CA LYS A 42 -23.95 -3.69 -3.90
C LYS A 42 -23.41 -2.35 -3.41
N GLN A 43 -23.93 -1.83 -2.31
CA GLN A 43 -23.41 -0.61 -1.70
C GLN A 43 -22.02 -0.83 -1.11
N ALA A 44 -21.84 -1.88 -0.30
CA ALA A 44 -20.55 -2.26 0.28
C ALA A 44 -19.49 -2.48 -0.82
N GLN A 45 -19.84 -3.16 -1.91
CA GLN A 45 -18.94 -3.38 -3.04
C GLN A 45 -18.47 -2.06 -3.68
N ARG A 46 -19.38 -1.08 -3.84
CA ARG A 46 -19.02 0.24 -4.37
C ARG A 46 -18.08 1.01 -3.45
N GLU A 47 -18.32 0.93 -2.15
CA GLU A 47 -17.46 1.56 -1.14
C GLU A 47 -16.06 0.93 -1.13
N THR A 48 -15.97 -0.41 -1.14
CA THR A 48 -14.70 -1.12 -1.25
C THR A 48 -13.95 -0.76 -2.55
N GLN A 49 -14.65 -0.69 -3.68
CA GLN A 49 -14.05 -0.31 -4.95
C GLN A 49 -13.48 1.11 -4.92
N SER A 50 -14.23 2.07 -4.35
CA SER A 50 -13.76 3.45 -4.19
C SER A 50 -12.54 3.54 -3.27
N GLN A 51 -12.52 2.78 -2.17
CA GLN A 51 -11.37 2.72 -1.28
C GLN A 51 -10.14 2.12 -1.97
N LEU A 52 -10.33 1.07 -2.78
CA LEU A 52 -9.25 0.46 -3.55
C LEU A 52 -8.63 1.46 -4.54
N GLU A 53 -9.45 2.21 -5.27
CA GLU A 53 -8.98 3.24 -6.21
C GLU A 53 -8.19 4.35 -5.50
N ALA A 54 -8.68 4.81 -4.34
CA ALA A 54 -7.97 5.79 -3.52
C ALA A 54 -6.61 5.27 -3.01
N LEU A 55 -6.56 4.00 -2.59
CA LEU A 55 -5.32 3.35 -2.17
C LEU A 55 -4.33 3.20 -3.32
N GLN A 56 -4.78 2.76 -4.50
CA GLN A 56 -3.94 2.65 -5.69
C GLN A 56 -3.34 3.99 -6.11
N HIS A 57 -4.13 5.06 -6.07
CA HIS A 57 -3.64 6.40 -6.37
C HIS A 57 -2.58 6.86 -5.35
N THR A 58 -2.83 6.63 -4.06
CA THR A 58 -1.88 6.99 -2.98
C THR A 58 -0.58 6.19 -3.09
N GLU A 59 -0.69 4.90 -3.42
CA GLU A 59 0.46 4.01 -3.65
C GLU A 59 1.32 4.51 -4.81
N LEU A 60 0.70 4.84 -5.94
CA LEU A 60 1.41 5.38 -7.11
C LEU A 60 2.13 6.69 -6.78
N GLN A 61 1.46 7.62 -6.10
CA GLN A 61 2.06 8.89 -5.68
C GLN A 61 3.26 8.67 -4.75
N THR A 62 3.13 7.74 -3.80
CA THR A 62 4.20 7.39 -2.88
C THR A 62 5.39 6.77 -3.62
N ARG A 63 5.14 5.90 -4.60
CA ARG A 63 6.19 5.30 -5.44
C ARG A 63 6.96 6.36 -6.23
N VAL A 64 6.25 7.32 -6.84
CA VAL A 64 6.89 8.43 -7.57
C VAL A 64 7.72 9.31 -6.63
N ALA A 65 7.20 9.62 -5.44
CA ALA A 65 7.95 10.38 -4.44
C ALA A 65 9.21 9.65 -3.98
N LEU A 66 9.12 8.33 -3.78
CA LEU A 66 10.26 7.48 -3.43
C LEU A 66 11.33 7.51 -4.53
N GLU A 67 10.95 7.33 -5.80
CA GLU A 67 11.89 7.38 -6.92
C GLU A 67 12.61 8.73 -7.02
N LEU A 68 11.87 9.84 -6.84
CA LEU A 68 12.44 11.18 -6.82
C LEU A 68 13.46 11.36 -5.68
N ILE A 69 13.13 10.89 -4.48
CA ILE A 69 14.01 10.98 -3.31
C ILE A 69 15.26 10.12 -3.52
N SER A 70 15.10 8.88 -4.00
CA SER A 70 16.22 7.98 -4.31
C SER A 70 17.15 8.57 -5.36
N SER A 71 16.61 9.14 -6.45
CA SER A 71 17.42 9.81 -7.47
C SER A 71 18.21 11.00 -6.91
N LYS A 72 17.58 11.80 -6.03
CA LYS A 72 18.24 12.92 -5.36
C LYS A 72 19.32 12.43 -4.39
N TYR A 73 19.08 11.35 -3.66
CA TYR A 73 20.04 10.71 -2.77
C TYR A 73 21.28 10.25 -3.56
N GLU A 74 21.08 9.48 -4.63
CA GLU A 74 22.19 9.02 -5.49
C GLU A 74 22.99 10.18 -6.08
N ARG A 75 22.31 11.28 -6.45
CA ARG A 75 23.00 12.48 -6.92
C ARG A 75 23.89 13.10 -5.83
N TYR A 76 23.44 13.15 -4.58
CA TYR A 76 24.26 13.65 -3.48
C TYR A 76 25.41 12.71 -3.17
N ARG A 77 25.13 11.41 -3.13
CA ARG A 77 26.13 10.36 -2.95
C ARG A 77 27.27 10.49 -3.97
N ASN A 78 26.92 10.60 -5.25
CA ASN A 78 27.89 10.80 -6.33
C ASN A 78 28.71 12.09 -6.18
N LYS A 79 28.10 13.19 -5.73
CA LYS A 79 28.84 14.44 -5.46
C LYS A 79 29.84 14.26 -4.32
N ILE A 80 29.47 13.54 -3.26
CA ILE A 80 30.36 13.26 -2.14
C ILE A 80 31.53 12.39 -2.63
N ILE A 81 31.26 11.30 -3.34
CA ILE A 81 32.29 10.44 -3.94
C ILE A 81 33.25 11.26 -4.81
N GLN A 82 32.72 12.05 -5.75
CA GLN A 82 33.55 12.90 -6.61
C GLN A 82 34.41 13.87 -5.80
N ALA A 83 33.84 14.54 -4.79
CA ALA A 83 34.59 15.47 -3.95
C ALA A 83 35.69 14.79 -3.14
N THR A 84 35.46 13.56 -2.67
CA THR A 84 36.43 12.76 -1.91
C THR A 84 37.58 12.28 -2.79
N PHE A 85 37.28 11.69 -3.95
CA PHE A 85 38.28 11.04 -4.80
C PHE A 85 38.94 11.97 -5.82
N SER A 86 38.46 13.20 -5.98
CA SER A 86 39.17 14.23 -6.79
C SER A 86 40.32 14.92 -6.03
N VAL A 87 40.55 14.57 -4.76
CA VAL A 87 41.65 15.15 -3.97
C VAL A 87 42.98 14.53 -4.40
N GLU A 88 43.97 15.37 -4.72
CA GLU A 88 45.30 14.91 -5.11
C GLU A 88 45.91 13.96 -4.07
N GLY A 89 46.48 12.85 -4.55
CA GLY A 89 47.09 11.83 -3.69
C GLY A 89 46.12 10.75 -3.18
N ILE A 90 44.82 10.89 -3.43
CA ILE A 90 43.84 9.82 -3.21
C ILE A 90 43.77 8.93 -4.45
N GLN A 91 43.76 7.61 -4.24
CA GLN A 91 43.64 6.64 -5.33
C GLN A 91 42.20 6.51 -5.79
N ASP A 92 42.01 6.43 -7.11
CA ASP A 92 40.69 6.18 -7.69
C ASP A 92 40.12 4.82 -7.23
N PRO A 93 38.81 4.75 -6.97
CA PRO A 93 38.16 3.52 -6.56
C PRO A 93 38.15 2.48 -7.69
N GLN A 94 38.48 1.23 -7.35
CA GLN A 94 38.66 0.12 -8.32
C GLN A 94 37.35 -0.64 -8.62
N GLY A 95 36.20 -0.23 -8.07
CA GLY A 95 34.95 -0.97 -8.19
C GLY A 95 33.75 -0.27 -7.54
N GLU A 96 32.69 -1.05 -7.28
CA GLU A 96 31.52 -0.56 -6.56
C GLU A 96 31.92 -0.15 -5.15
N LEU A 97 31.68 1.12 -4.84
CA LEU A 97 32.12 1.74 -3.61
C LEU A 97 30.98 1.72 -2.60
N THR A 98 31.26 1.31 -1.37
CA THR A 98 30.34 1.37 -0.24
C THR A 98 30.41 2.74 0.46
N ASP A 99 29.37 3.10 1.21
CA ASP A 99 29.34 4.37 1.95
C ASP A 99 30.43 4.42 3.03
N ASP A 100 30.76 3.28 3.65
CA ASP A 100 31.82 3.18 4.65
C ASP A 100 33.20 3.46 4.05
N GLU A 101 33.50 2.95 2.85
CA GLU A 101 34.76 3.22 2.15
C GLU A 101 34.89 4.71 1.78
N VAL A 102 33.79 5.37 1.38
CA VAL A 102 33.77 6.82 1.15
C VAL A 102 34.10 7.57 2.43
N LEU A 103 33.47 7.19 3.55
CA LEU A 103 33.67 7.85 4.83
C LEU A 103 35.09 7.65 5.36
N GLU A 104 35.68 6.46 5.18
CA GLU A 104 37.07 6.20 5.55
C GLU A 104 38.04 7.08 4.74
N ALA A 105 37.85 7.18 3.42
CA ALA A 105 38.65 8.05 2.57
C ALA A 105 38.49 9.54 2.97
N MET A 106 37.27 9.99 3.29
CA MET A 106 37.04 11.34 3.81
C MET A 106 37.77 11.57 5.13
N GLN A 107 37.72 10.61 6.06
CA GLN A 107 38.39 10.71 7.34
C GLN A 107 39.91 10.82 7.19
N LYS A 108 40.49 10.05 6.26
CA LYS A 108 41.91 10.15 5.92
C LYS A 108 42.29 11.54 5.45
N ILE A 109 41.53 12.13 4.51
CA ILE A 109 41.74 13.50 4.02
C ILE A 109 41.67 14.52 5.17
N PHE A 110 40.70 14.37 6.07
CA PHE A 110 40.55 15.28 7.22
C PHE A 110 41.74 15.18 8.18
N ASN A 111 42.21 13.97 8.47
CA ASN A 111 43.35 13.75 9.36
C ASN A 111 44.61 14.38 8.76
N GLU A 112 44.92 14.11 7.48
CA GLU A 112 46.08 14.66 6.79
C GLU A 112 46.07 16.20 6.78
N ARG A 113 44.91 16.82 6.50
CA ARG A 113 44.77 18.29 6.54
C ARG A 113 44.95 18.84 7.95
N THR A 114 44.46 18.15 8.96
CA THR A 114 44.59 18.56 10.37
C THR A 114 46.04 18.50 10.82
N GLU A 115 46.74 17.42 10.50
CA GLU A 115 48.18 17.26 10.76
C GLU A 115 49.00 18.35 10.07
N PHE A 116 48.73 18.60 8.78
CA PHE A 116 49.40 19.67 8.04
C PHE A 116 49.17 21.05 8.67
N GLN A 117 47.94 21.35 9.11
CA GLN A 117 47.64 22.60 9.80
C GLN A 117 48.41 22.73 11.12
N GLN A 118 48.55 21.65 11.89
CA GLN A 118 49.37 21.65 13.11
C GLN A 118 50.85 21.90 12.80
N MET A 119 51.39 21.30 11.73
CA MET A 119 52.77 21.57 11.30
C MET A 119 52.99 23.04 10.95
N LEU A 120 52.03 23.68 10.25
CA LEU A 120 52.11 25.11 9.94
C LEU A 120 52.10 25.98 11.21
N LYS A 121 51.24 25.68 12.18
CA LYS A 121 51.20 26.40 13.47
C LYS A 121 52.52 26.27 14.26
N ASN A 122 53.11 25.08 14.25
CA ASN A 122 54.37 24.81 14.94
C ASN A 122 55.57 25.48 14.25
N LYS A 123 55.56 25.59 12.92
CA LYS A 123 56.59 26.33 12.16
C LYS A 123 56.44 27.85 12.25
N GLY A 124 55.23 28.37 12.42
CA GLY A 124 54.96 29.81 12.62
C GLY A 124 55.21 30.34 14.04
N SER A 125 55.57 29.45 14.98
CA SER A 125 55.89 29.80 16.37
C SER A 125 57.41 29.92 16.64
N ARG A 126 58.22 30.12 15.58
CA ARG A 126 59.65 30.46 15.66
C ARG A 126 59.90 31.85 15.11
#